data_AF-A0A103YCA8-F1
#
_entry.id   AF-A0A103YCA8-F1
#
_cell.length_a   1.000
_cell.length_b   1.000
_cell.length_c   1.000
_cell.angle_alpha   90.00
_cell.angle_beta   90.00
_cell.angle_gamma   90.00
#
_symmetry.space_group_name_H-M   'P 1'
#
loop_
_entity.id
_entity.type
_entity.pdbx_description
1 polymer ?
#
loop_
_entity_poly.entity_id
_entity_poly.type
_entity_poly.pdbx_seq_one_letter_code
_entity_poly.pdbx_strand_id
1 'polypeptide(L)'
;MATYLLPDHDACYNPKPINGDNQIQTEEQEAYDQKLDAMIATLPKNKGWRSQYIFRYKGFWASREVIRGQLLIGDHFHPQPTDIFLAAFMKCGTTWLKALMFATVNRQRYNFSDHPLLRTGPQSVFPFLDTHIFLDHPITNFDHLPAPRLFATHNAHSSLPTSMTSPASTCKFVYVCRDPKDALISKWHFMRKLRSKELPPISFNEAFELFCNGVSEYGPFWDHVLGYWKASQESPEKILFLKYEDMKREPTVELKKLAAFMGTPFTEEEEKKGVVEEIVKLCSFENLSNLEVNKGGGGGQKFTAKVVVENREFFRKGKVGDWENYLTEEMKNRIDTITINRLKDLTQNTLLYFENIPNNPYPPNPPTPTSRHPNTAMPLPSLSRPTLTYHRHHLDATFFTLHHSSTSTNTH
;
A
#
# COMPACT_ATOMS: atom_id res chain seq x y z
N MET A 1 -14.13 -24.20 2.94
CA MET A 1 -13.60 -23.15 3.84
C MET A 1 -13.62 -21.83 3.09
N ALA A 2 -14.20 -20.77 3.64
CA ALA A 2 -14.20 -19.44 3.01
C ALA A 2 -12.77 -18.91 2.86
N THR A 3 -12.26 -18.78 1.64
CA THR A 3 -10.92 -18.25 1.34
C THR A 3 -11.04 -16.77 0.96
N TYR A 4 -10.10 -15.91 1.40
CA TYR A 4 -10.01 -14.55 0.86
C TYR A 4 -9.54 -14.52 -0.61
N LEU A 5 -9.14 -15.67 -1.14
CA LEU A 5 -8.78 -15.80 -2.55
C LEU A 5 -10.00 -15.49 -3.39
N LEU A 6 -9.88 -14.41 -4.17
CA LEU A 6 -10.79 -14.17 -5.27
C LEU A 6 -10.81 -15.44 -6.13
N PRO A 7 -11.98 -15.95 -6.54
CA PRO A 7 -12.10 -17.22 -7.25
C PRO A 7 -11.08 -17.33 -8.40
N ASP A 8 -10.39 -18.48 -8.49
CA ASP A 8 -9.34 -18.75 -9.46
C ASP A 8 -9.72 -18.23 -10.86
N HIS A 9 -8.98 -17.21 -11.33
CA HIS A 9 -9.19 -16.58 -12.62
C HIS A 9 -8.49 -17.32 -13.78
N ASP A 10 -8.02 -18.56 -13.56
CA ASP A 10 -7.45 -19.43 -14.60
C ASP A 10 -8.52 -20.13 -15.46
N ALA A 11 -9.80 -20.00 -15.12
CA ALA A 11 -10.87 -20.22 -16.09
C ALA A 11 -11.22 -18.86 -16.70
N CYS A 12 -11.19 -18.75 -18.03
CA CYS A 12 -11.96 -17.74 -18.75
C CYS A 12 -13.35 -17.68 -18.11
N TYR A 13 -13.61 -16.63 -17.33
CA TYR A 13 -14.93 -16.36 -16.79
C TYR A 13 -15.82 -16.02 -17.99
N ASN A 14 -16.41 -17.06 -18.55
CA ASN A 14 -17.51 -16.98 -19.47
C ASN A 14 -18.74 -17.02 -18.58
N PRO A 15 -19.37 -15.88 -18.23
CA PRO A 15 -20.61 -15.93 -17.47
C PRO A 15 -21.57 -16.80 -18.28
N LYS A 16 -22.00 -17.93 -17.71
CA LYS A 16 -23.11 -18.67 -18.29
C LYS A 16 -24.27 -17.69 -18.37
N PRO A 17 -24.94 -17.51 -19.51
CA PRO A 17 -26.09 -16.64 -19.59
C PRO A 17 -27.17 -17.21 -18.67
N ILE A 18 -27.43 -16.52 -17.57
CA ILE A 18 -28.57 -16.78 -16.70
C ILE A 18 -29.75 -16.11 -17.41
N ASN A 19 -30.52 -16.89 -18.15
CA ASN A 19 -31.74 -16.43 -18.80
C ASN A 19 -32.80 -16.13 -17.73
N GLY A 20 -33.29 -14.89 -17.67
CA GLY A 20 -34.53 -14.55 -16.97
C GLY A 20 -34.58 -13.15 -16.32
N ASP A 21 -33.53 -12.74 -15.61
CA ASP A 21 -33.58 -11.56 -14.71
C ASP A 21 -32.80 -10.32 -15.21
N ASN A 22 -32.29 -10.35 -16.45
CA ASN A 22 -31.38 -9.31 -16.94
C ASN A 22 -32.03 -7.97 -17.33
N GLN A 23 -33.36 -7.88 -17.49
CA GLN A 23 -33.99 -6.63 -17.95
C GLN A 23 -34.00 -5.53 -16.87
N ILE A 24 -34.34 -5.87 -15.62
CA ILE A 24 -34.33 -4.91 -14.50
C ILE A 24 -32.89 -4.46 -14.18
N GLN A 25 -31.92 -5.36 -14.34
CA GLN A 25 -30.51 -5.12 -14.04
C GLN A 25 -29.82 -4.18 -15.04
N THR A 26 -30.24 -4.18 -16.31
CA THR A 26 -29.79 -3.20 -17.30
C THR A 26 -30.37 -1.82 -17.06
N GLU A 27 -31.63 -1.72 -16.61
CA GLU A 27 -32.29 -0.43 -16.36
C GLU A 27 -31.66 0.33 -15.18
N GLU A 28 -31.34 -0.36 -14.08
CA GLU A 28 -30.65 0.27 -12.93
C GLU A 28 -29.24 0.74 -13.31
N GLN A 29 -28.52 -0.05 -14.12
CA GLN A 29 -27.19 0.33 -14.62
C GLN A 29 -27.26 1.55 -15.54
N GLU A 30 -28.21 1.55 -16.48
CA GLU A 30 -28.46 2.68 -17.37
C GLU A 30 -28.85 3.93 -16.58
N ALA A 31 -29.68 3.81 -15.53
CA ALA A 31 -30.03 4.92 -14.65
C ALA A 31 -28.81 5.46 -13.90
N TYR A 32 -27.93 4.60 -13.37
CA TYR A 32 -26.67 5.01 -12.74
C TYR A 32 -25.74 5.71 -13.73
N ASP A 33 -25.60 5.18 -14.94
CA ASP A 33 -24.75 5.76 -15.98
C ASP A 33 -25.29 7.12 -16.45
N GLN A 34 -26.62 7.26 -16.62
CA GLN A 34 -27.27 8.53 -16.94
C GLN A 34 -27.07 9.58 -15.83
N LYS A 35 -27.27 9.19 -14.56
CA LYS A 35 -27.02 10.04 -13.39
C LYS A 35 -25.55 10.49 -13.35
N LEU A 36 -24.63 9.55 -13.56
CA LEU A 36 -23.20 9.82 -13.58
C LEU A 36 -22.81 10.77 -14.71
N ASP A 37 -23.35 10.59 -15.91
CA ASP A 37 -23.06 11.45 -17.07
C ASP A 37 -23.60 12.86 -16.85
N ALA A 38 -24.81 12.99 -16.31
CA ALA A 38 -25.39 14.28 -15.93
C ALA A 38 -24.55 14.99 -14.86
N MET A 39 -24.06 14.26 -13.85
CA MET A 39 -23.16 14.81 -12.84
C MET A 39 -21.84 15.28 -13.46
N ILE A 40 -21.16 14.40 -14.20
CA ILE A 40 -19.85 14.66 -14.80
C ILE A 40 -19.87 15.85 -15.76
N ALA A 41 -20.96 16.06 -16.49
CA ALA A 41 -21.12 17.19 -17.41
C ALA A 41 -20.99 18.56 -16.71
N THR A 42 -21.26 18.63 -15.42
CA THR A 42 -21.20 19.87 -14.62
C THR A 42 -19.89 20.02 -13.82
N LEU A 43 -19.10 18.97 -13.68
CA LEU A 43 -17.90 18.99 -12.86
C LEU A 43 -16.71 19.69 -13.57
N PRO A 44 -15.87 20.43 -12.83
CA PRO A 44 -14.61 20.92 -13.38
C PRO A 44 -13.78 19.74 -13.91
N LYS A 45 -13.33 19.84 -15.17
CA LYS A 45 -12.55 18.81 -15.85
C LYS A 45 -11.13 19.28 -16.15
N ASN A 46 -10.18 18.34 -16.12
CA ASN A 46 -8.79 18.59 -16.52
C ASN A 46 -8.22 17.35 -17.22
N LYS A 47 -7.04 17.49 -17.84
CA LYS A 47 -6.36 16.41 -18.54
C LYS A 47 -5.98 15.28 -17.56
N GLY A 48 -6.34 14.06 -17.92
CA GLY A 48 -5.99 12.87 -17.16
C GLY A 48 -4.60 12.32 -17.49
N TRP A 49 -4.00 11.61 -16.53
CA TRP A 49 -2.72 10.93 -16.72
C TRP A 49 -2.90 9.60 -17.48
N ARG A 50 -3.99 8.89 -17.18
CA ARG A 50 -4.38 7.61 -17.81
C ARG A 50 -5.44 7.82 -18.89
N SER A 51 -6.52 8.52 -18.54
CA SER A 51 -7.64 8.88 -19.42
C SER A 51 -7.42 10.24 -20.07
N GLN A 52 -8.27 10.59 -21.04
CA GLN A 52 -8.27 11.92 -21.66
C GLN A 52 -8.60 13.00 -20.62
N TYR A 53 -9.62 12.74 -19.79
CA TYR A 53 -10.10 13.67 -18.77
C TYR A 53 -10.27 12.99 -17.40
N ILE A 54 -10.11 13.81 -16.36
CA ILE A 54 -10.50 13.54 -14.97
C ILE A 54 -11.32 14.73 -14.46
N PHE A 55 -12.15 14.50 -13.46
CA PHE A 55 -13.15 15.44 -12.97
C PHE A 55 -12.96 15.69 -11.48
N ARG A 56 -13.19 16.93 -11.05
CA ARG A 56 -13.09 17.29 -9.63
C ARG A 56 -14.40 16.97 -8.91
N TYR A 57 -14.40 15.91 -8.11
CA TYR A 57 -15.54 15.40 -7.35
C TYR A 57 -15.18 15.29 -5.86
N LYS A 58 -16.06 15.81 -4.97
CA LYS A 58 -15.81 15.87 -3.51
C LYS A 58 -14.43 16.45 -3.14
N GLY A 59 -13.95 17.42 -3.91
CA GLY A 59 -12.64 18.06 -3.70
C GLY A 59 -11.44 17.37 -4.36
N PHE A 60 -11.59 16.13 -4.82
CA PHE A 60 -10.51 15.31 -5.42
C PHE A 60 -10.72 15.07 -6.92
N TRP A 61 -9.64 14.80 -7.65
CA TRP A 61 -9.68 14.49 -9.07
C TRP A 61 -9.86 12.99 -9.30
N ALA A 62 -10.90 12.61 -10.03
CA ALA A 62 -11.28 11.22 -10.26
C ALA A 62 -11.64 10.98 -11.74
N SER A 63 -11.40 9.77 -12.23
CA SER A 63 -11.97 9.32 -13.50
C SER A 63 -13.48 9.03 -13.37
N ARG A 64 -14.17 8.90 -14.50
CA ARG A 64 -15.59 8.48 -14.53
C ARG A 64 -15.80 7.20 -13.73
N GLU A 65 -14.91 6.22 -13.91
CA GLU A 65 -14.99 4.92 -13.21
C GLU A 65 -14.83 5.06 -11.69
N VAL A 66 -13.90 5.90 -11.23
CA VAL A 66 -13.71 6.14 -9.79
C VAL A 66 -14.93 6.82 -9.18
N ILE A 67 -15.53 7.82 -9.85
CA ILE A 67 -16.76 8.47 -9.37
C ILE A 67 -17.91 7.47 -9.31
N ARG A 68 -18.06 6.62 -10.34
CA ARG A 68 -19.05 5.53 -10.35
C ARG A 68 -18.87 4.60 -9.16
N GLY A 69 -17.63 4.16 -8.90
CA GLY A 69 -17.30 3.32 -7.76
C GLY A 69 -17.65 3.99 -6.43
N GLN A 70 -17.35 5.27 -6.25
CA GLN A 70 -17.72 6.01 -5.04
C GLN A 70 -19.23 6.11 -4.81
N LEU A 71 -20.02 6.27 -5.88
CA LEU A 71 -21.49 6.27 -5.78
C LEU A 71 -21.99 4.90 -5.31
N LEU A 72 -21.54 3.82 -5.97
CA LEU A 72 -21.94 2.46 -5.62
C LEU A 72 -21.51 2.07 -4.20
N ILE A 73 -20.33 2.51 -3.74
CA ILE A 73 -19.88 2.29 -2.35
C ILE A 73 -20.84 2.99 -1.39
N GLY A 74 -21.23 4.24 -1.70
CA GLY A 74 -22.21 4.99 -0.90
C GLY A 74 -23.57 4.31 -0.81
N ASP A 75 -24.06 3.81 -1.93
CA ASP A 75 -25.43 3.32 -2.04
C ASP A 75 -25.56 1.84 -1.59
N HIS A 76 -24.47 1.05 -1.61
CA HIS A 76 -24.57 -0.40 -1.44
C HIS A 76 -23.54 -1.05 -0.49
N PHE A 77 -22.43 -0.39 -0.15
CA PHE A 77 -21.46 -0.99 0.75
C PHE A 77 -21.90 -0.88 2.21
N HIS A 78 -22.10 -2.03 2.86
CA HIS A 78 -22.49 -2.12 4.25
C HIS A 78 -21.28 -2.57 5.09
N PRO A 79 -20.62 -1.65 5.82
CA PRO A 79 -19.48 -2.00 6.66
C PRO A 79 -19.90 -2.92 7.81
N GLN A 80 -19.01 -3.85 8.17
CA GLN A 80 -19.15 -4.72 9.33
C GLN A 80 -18.15 -4.33 10.44
N PRO A 81 -18.44 -4.70 11.71
CA PRO A 81 -17.59 -4.34 12.85
C PRO A 81 -16.12 -4.75 12.77
N THR A 82 -15.80 -5.78 12.00
CA THR A 82 -14.45 -6.34 11.87
C THR A 82 -13.77 -5.96 10.55
N ASP A 83 -14.36 -5.07 9.75
CA ASP A 83 -13.75 -4.66 8.48
C ASP A 83 -12.50 -3.81 8.68
N ILE A 84 -11.46 -4.11 7.89
CA ILE A 84 -10.19 -3.38 7.89
C ILE A 84 -9.86 -2.95 6.46
N PHE A 85 -9.68 -1.65 6.26
CA PHE A 85 -9.38 -1.04 4.98
C PHE A 85 -7.91 -0.61 4.91
N LEU A 86 -7.18 -1.14 3.93
CA LEU A 86 -5.90 -0.60 3.51
C LEU A 86 -6.12 0.61 2.60
N ALA A 87 -5.89 1.80 3.12
CA ALA A 87 -5.98 3.04 2.40
C ALA A 87 -4.59 3.59 2.04
N ALA A 88 -4.46 4.18 0.87
CA ALA A 88 -3.24 4.89 0.48
C ALA A 88 -3.56 5.85 -0.65
N PHE A 89 -2.84 6.96 -0.77
CA PHE A 89 -2.70 7.54 -2.09
C PHE A 89 -2.00 6.52 -3.01
N MET A 90 -2.43 6.43 -4.26
CA MET A 90 -1.91 5.39 -5.14
C MET A 90 -0.38 5.44 -5.25
N LYS A 91 0.23 4.24 -5.30
CA LYS A 91 1.69 4.02 -5.40
C LYS A 91 2.51 4.34 -4.14
N CYS A 92 1.85 4.50 -2.99
CA CYS A 92 2.50 4.65 -1.68
C CYS A 92 2.76 3.33 -0.93
N GLY A 93 2.58 2.16 -1.56
CA GLY A 93 2.95 0.86 -0.95
C GLY A 93 1.81 -0.14 -0.76
N THR A 94 0.63 0.12 -1.34
CA THR A 94 -0.55 -0.77 -1.23
C THR A 94 -0.25 -2.22 -1.52
N THR A 95 0.43 -2.56 -2.62
CA THR A 95 0.74 -3.96 -2.98
C THR A 95 1.50 -4.68 -1.87
N TRP A 96 2.47 -4.01 -1.24
CA TRP A 96 3.28 -4.61 -0.19
C TRP A 96 2.47 -4.79 1.09
N LEU A 97 1.67 -3.79 1.47
CA LEU A 97 0.80 -3.87 2.64
C LEU A 97 -0.37 -4.83 2.45
N LYS A 98 -0.88 -5.04 1.23
CA LYS A 98 -1.83 -6.12 0.95
C LYS A 98 -1.22 -7.48 1.30
N ALA A 99 0.03 -7.72 0.88
CA ALA A 99 0.73 -8.96 1.20
C ALA A 99 0.94 -9.12 2.71
N LEU A 100 1.47 -8.09 3.38
CA LEU A 100 1.74 -8.11 4.81
C LEU A 100 0.46 -8.30 5.64
N MET A 101 -0.58 -7.51 5.39
CA MET A 101 -1.85 -7.64 6.11
C MET A 101 -2.47 -9.04 5.94
N PHE A 102 -2.49 -9.54 4.70
CA PHE A 102 -3.04 -10.86 4.41
C PHE A 102 -2.24 -11.98 5.10
N ALA A 103 -0.91 -11.95 4.99
CA ALA A 103 -0.04 -12.94 5.63
C ALA A 103 -0.18 -12.88 7.16
N THR A 104 -0.24 -11.70 7.76
CA THR A 104 -0.42 -11.54 9.21
C THR A 104 -1.74 -12.09 9.71
N VAL A 105 -2.87 -11.74 9.06
CA VAL A 105 -4.20 -12.22 9.47
C VAL A 105 -4.37 -13.72 9.25
N ASN A 106 -3.68 -14.29 8.25
CA ASN A 106 -3.82 -15.71 7.89
C ASN A 106 -2.62 -16.58 8.29
N ARG A 107 -1.70 -16.09 9.13
CA ARG A 107 -0.46 -16.83 9.49
C ARG A 107 -0.69 -18.16 10.20
N GLN A 108 -1.84 -18.34 10.84
CA GLN A 108 -2.25 -19.60 11.46
C GLN A 108 -2.99 -20.54 10.50
N ARG A 109 -3.39 -20.02 9.33
CA ARG A 109 -4.19 -20.72 8.33
C ARG A 109 -3.35 -21.31 7.20
N TYR A 110 -2.27 -20.63 6.83
CA TYR A 110 -1.41 -21.05 5.72
C TYR A 110 0.03 -21.19 6.17
N ASN A 111 0.67 -22.27 5.73
CA ASN A 111 2.11 -22.45 5.88
C ASN A 111 2.87 -21.54 4.91
N PHE A 112 4.07 -21.10 5.31
CA PHE A 112 4.90 -20.22 4.48
C PHE A 112 5.33 -20.86 3.14
N SER A 113 5.51 -22.18 3.09
CA SER A 113 5.96 -22.91 1.90
C SER A 113 4.88 -23.07 0.82
N ASP A 114 3.60 -22.99 1.20
CA ASP A 114 2.44 -23.09 0.30
C ASP A 114 1.48 -21.92 0.54
N HIS A 115 2.05 -20.74 0.78
CA HIS A 115 1.27 -19.55 1.08
C HIS A 115 0.62 -19.03 -0.21
N PRO A 116 -0.66 -18.61 -0.21
CA PRO A 116 -1.34 -18.18 -1.44
C PRO A 116 -0.64 -17.03 -2.19
N LEU A 117 0.08 -16.16 -1.47
CA LEU A 117 0.91 -15.11 -2.08
C LEU A 117 1.95 -15.63 -3.08
N LEU A 118 2.43 -16.88 -2.92
CA LEU A 118 3.38 -17.51 -3.83
C LEU A 118 2.76 -17.85 -5.19
N ARG A 119 1.44 -18.11 -5.21
CA ARG A 119 0.70 -18.60 -6.38
C ARG A 119 -0.10 -17.52 -7.09
N THR A 120 -0.74 -16.61 -6.36
CA THR A 120 -1.68 -15.62 -6.93
C THR A 120 -1.16 -14.18 -6.83
N GLY A 121 -0.13 -13.95 -6.01
CA GLY A 121 0.41 -12.62 -5.73
C GLY A 121 -0.51 -11.73 -4.88
N PRO A 122 -0.05 -10.51 -4.53
CA PRO A 122 -0.75 -9.65 -3.55
C PRO A 122 -2.05 -9.01 -4.05
N GLN A 123 -2.32 -8.99 -5.36
CA GLN A 123 -3.54 -8.36 -5.84
C GLN A 123 -4.78 -9.20 -5.59
N SER A 124 -4.63 -10.52 -5.55
CA SER A 124 -5.74 -11.49 -5.48
C SER A 124 -6.14 -11.90 -4.05
N VAL A 125 -5.42 -11.44 -3.03
CA VAL A 125 -5.62 -11.91 -1.65
C VAL A 125 -6.74 -11.21 -0.88
N PHE A 126 -7.20 -10.05 -1.34
CA PHE A 126 -8.46 -9.45 -0.90
C PHE A 126 -8.90 -8.31 -1.84
N PRO A 127 -10.20 -7.94 -1.88
CA PRO A 127 -10.73 -7.01 -2.87
C PRO A 127 -10.14 -5.60 -2.80
N PHE A 128 -10.01 -4.97 -3.96
CA PHE A 128 -9.82 -3.52 -4.08
C PHE A 128 -11.20 -2.89 -4.26
N LEU A 129 -11.72 -2.27 -3.21
CA LEU A 129 -13.11 -1.83 -3.10
C LEU A 129 -13.51 -0.89 -4.24
N ASP A 130 -12.61 0.03 -4.61
CA ASP A 130 -12.85 1.03 -5.66
C ASP A 130 -13.21 0.41 -7.02
N THR A 131 -12.76 -0.82 -7.30
CA THR A 131 -13.02 -1.51 -8.58
C THR A 131 -13.91 -2.74 -8.46
N HIS A 132 -13.81 -3.48 -7.35
CA HIS A 132 -14.55 -4.75 -7.21
C HIS A 132 -16.05 -4.53 -7.09
N ILE A 133 -16.49 -3.39 -6.52
CA ILE A 133 -17.91 -3.11 -6.30
C ILE A 133 -18.74 -3.06 -7.60
N PHE A 134 -18.10 -2.93 -8.77
CA PHE A 134 -18.78 -2.95 -10.06
C PHE A 134 -18.35 -4.09 -10.99
N LEU A 135 -17.38 -4.92 -10.60
CA LEU A 135 -16.94 -6.07 -11.40
C LEU A 135 -17.71 -7.34 -11.07
N ASP A 136 -18.12 -7.48 -9.80
CA ASP A 136 -18.93 -8.59 -9.33
C ASP A 136 -20.38 -8.11 -9.14
N HIS A 137 -21.19 -8.19 -10.21
CA HIS A 137 -22.63 -7.92 -10.15
C HIS A 137 -23.42 -9.23 -10.00
N PRO A 138 -24.49 -9.28 -9.18
CA PRO A 138 -25.24 -8.15 -8.63
C PRO A 138 -24.67 -7.62 -7.30
N ILE A 139 -24.07 -6.43 -7.34
CA ILE A 139 -23.75 -5.56 -6.18
C ILE A 139 -23.30 -6.42 -4.97
N THR A 140 -22.29 -7.28 -5.18
CA THR A 140 -22.29 -8.53 -4.43
C THR A 140 -21.81 -8.35 -3.00
N ASN A 141 -22.70 -8.78 -2.12
CA ASN A 141 -22.48 -9.08 -0.73
C ASN A 141 -21.08 -9.73 -0.45
N PHE A 142 -20.26 -9.04 0.34
CA PHE A 142 -18.96 -9.53 0.80
C PHE A 142 -19.05 -10.54 1.97
N ASP A 143 -20.24 -11.04 2.30
CA ASP A 143 -20.46 -12.02 3.40
C ASP A 143 -19.74 -13.36 3.19
N HIS A 144 -19.30 -13.66 1.97
CA HIS A 144 -18.49 -14.84 1.68
C HIS A 144 -17.02 -14.70 2.12
N LEU A 145 -16.55 -13.47 2.39
CA LEU A 145 -15.20 -13.23 2.90
C LEU A 145 -15.13 -13.56 4.40
N PRO A 146 -14.10 -14.28 4.86
CA PRO A 146 -13.94 -14.54 6.28
C PRO A 146 -13.64 -13.24 7.06
N ALA A 147 -14.09 -13.19 8.31
CA ALA A 147 -13.76 -12.09 9.22
C ALA A 147 -12.32 -12.23 9.77
N PRO A 148 -11.58 -11.12 9.99
CA PRO A 148 -11.93 -9.75 9.60
C PRO A 148 -11.85 -9.55 8.08
N ARG A 149 -12.88 -8.97 7.44
CA ARG A 149 -12.82 -8.74 5.99
C ARG A 149 -11.80 -7.64 5.70
N LEU A 150 -10.91 -7.92 4.74
CA LEU A 150 -9.89 -6.98 4.29
C LEU A 150 -10.31 -6.33 2.98
N PHE A 151 -10.13 -5.03 2.86
CA PHE A 151 -10.37 -4.27 1.64
C PHE A 151 -9.21 -3.32 1.37
N ALA A 152 -8.97 -2.95 0.13
CA ALA A 152 -8.08 -1.83 -0.20
C ALA A 152 -8.84 -0.72 -0.93
N THR A 153 -8.42 0.53 -0.72
CA THR A 153 -9.01 1.71 -1.38
C THR A 153 -7.96 2.79 -1.65
N HIS A 154 -8.16 3.56 -2.72
CA HIS A 154 -7.41 4.78 -3.00
C HIS A 154 -8.23 6.06 -2.75
N ASN A 155 -9.45 5.94 -2.26
CA ASN A 155 -10.28 7.07 -1.91
C ASN A 155 -9.71 7.85 -0.71
N ALA A 156 -9.81 9.17 -0.78
CA ALA A 156 -9.52 10.03 0.35
C ALA A 156 -10.52 9.79 1.48
N HIS A 157 -10.11 9.97 2.73
CA HIS A 157 -10.97 9.76 3.90
C HIS A 157 -12.29 10.54 3.78
N SER A 158 -12.22 11.81 3.38
CA SER A 158 -13.40 12.68 3.22
C SER A 158 -14.26 12.37 1.98
N SER A 159 -13.78 11.53 1.04
CA SER A 159 -14.58 11.10 -0.11
C SER A 159 -15.40 9.83 0.15
N LEU A 160 -15.01 9.04 1.16
CA LEU A 160 -15.70 7.83 1.58
C LEU A 160 -17.04 8.15 2.27
N PRO A 161 -18.02 7.24 2.24
CA PRO A 161 -19.30 7.42 2.92
C PRO A 161 -19.16 7.60 4.43
N THR A 162 -20.08 8.36 5.03
CA THR A 162 -20.13 8.59 6.49
C THR A 162 -20.37 7.30 7.28
N SER A 163 -21.02 6.29 6.69
CA SER A 163 -21.15 4.95 7.27
C SER A 163 -19.79 4.30 7.55
N MET A 164 -18.75 4.67 6.80
CA MET A 164 -17.39 4.16 6.97
C MET A 164 -16.50 5.05 7.84
N THR A 165 -16.71 6.37 7.81
CA THR A 165 -15.76 7.35 8.37
C THR A 165 -16.26 8.16 9.56
N SER A 166 -17.55 8.06 9.90
CA SER A 166 -18.09 8.77 11.08
C SER A 166 -17.51 8.26 12.40
N PRO A 167 -17.56 9.06 13.48
CA PRO A 167 -17.17 8.60 14.82
C PRO A 167 -17.97 7.39 15.33
N ALA A 168 -19.17 7.13 14.79
CA ALA A 168 -19.97 5.95 15.12
C ALA A 168 -19.58 4.71 14.30
N SER A 169 -18.84 4.87 13.20
CA SER A 169 -18.36 3.76 12.36
C SER A 169 -17.43 2.84 13.13
N THR A 170 -17.53 1.54 12.86
CA THR A 170 -16.66 0.49 13.40
C THR A 170 -15.48 0.16 12.47
N CYS A 171 -15.43 0.74 11.27
CA CYS A 171 -14.38 0.46 10.30
C CYS A 171 -13.00 0.87 10.85
N LYS A 172 -12.00 0.02 10.62
CA LYS A 172 -10.60 0.38 10.84
C LYS A 172 -9.89 0.66 9.52
N PHE A 173 -8.99 1.62 9.51
CA PHE A 173 -8.15 1.96 8.37
C PHE A 173 -6.68 1.80 8.73
N VAL A 174 -5.94 1.11 7.87
CA VAL A 174 -4.48 1.17 7.82
C VAL A 174 -4.14 2.11 6.67
N TYR A 175 -3.62 3.29 6.97
CA TYR A 175 -3.18 4.25 5.96
C TYR A 175 -1.67 4.19 5.79
N VAL A 176 -1.19 4.12 4.54
CA VAL A 176 0.25 4.26 4.24
C VAL A 176 0.53 5.49 3.39
N CYS A 177 1.39 6.37 3.91
CA CYS A 177 1.95 7.47 3.15
C CYS A 177 3.36 7.12 2.64
N ARG A 178 3.86 7.95 1.73
CA ARG A 178 5.20 7.85 1.15
C ARG A 178 5.69 9.25 0.83
N ASP A 179 7.00 9.46 0.73
CA ASP A 179 7.55 10.72 0.22
C ASP A 179 6.87 11.11 -1.11
N PRO A 180 6.30 12.33 -1.23
CA PRO A 180 5.61 12.78 -2.45
C PRO A 180 6.48 12.68 -3.70
N LYS A 181 7.80 12.90 -3.59
CA LYS A 181 8.75 12.84 -4.71
C LYS A 181 8.80 11.41 -5.28
N ASP A 182 8.97 10.43 -4.41
CA ASP A 182 8.99 9.01 -4.78
C ASP A 182 7.62 8.51 -5.26
N ALA A 183 6.54 8.98 -4.62
CA ALA A 183 5.17 8.67 -5.03
C ALA A 183 4.89 9.17 -6.45
N LEU A 184 5.32 10.40 -6.79
CA LEU A 184 5.24 10.97 -8.13
C LEU A 184 5.96 10.09 -9.16
N ILE A 185 7.23 9.74 -8.93
CA ILE A 185 8.01 8.92 -9.88
C ILE A 185 7.33 7.56 -10.11
N SER A 186 6.90 6.91 -9.01
CA SER A 186 6.21 5.63 -9.07
C SER A 186 4.88 5.73 -9.85
N LYS A 187 4.11 6.80 -9.62
CA LYS A 187 2.84 7.07 -10.30
C LYS A 187 3.03 7.37 -11.78
N TRP A 188 3.99 8.21 -12.15
CA TRP A 188 4.26 8.53 -13.55
C TRP A 188 4.62 7.27 -14.34
N HIS A 189 5.55 6.45 -13.82
CA HIS A 189 5.92 5.19 -14.47
C HIS A 189 4.74 4.24 -14.62
N PHE A 190 3.90 4.10 -13.59
CA PHE A 190 2.74 3.22 -13.62
C PHE A 190 1.67 3.71 -14.59
N MET A 191 1.28 4.98 -14.49
CA MET A 191 0.25 5.57 -15.35
C MET A 191 0.65 5.59 -16.83
N ARG A 192 1.93 5.76 -17.15
CA ARG A 192 2.42 5.70 -18.53
C ARG A 192 2.13 4.33 -19.18
N LYS A 193 2.16 3.25 -18.40
CA LYS A 193 1.86 1.89 -18.90
C LYS A 193 0.37 1.65 -19.08
N LEU A 194 -0.46 2.31 -18.26
CA LEU A 194 -1.92 2.17 -18.28
C LEU A 194 -2.61 3.15 -19.21
N ARG A 195 -1.92 4.20 -19.66
CA ARG A 195 -2.47 5.22 -20.54
C ARG A 195 -2.87 4.59 -21.87
N SER A 196 -4.04 4.96 -22.38
CA SER A 196 -4.53 4.50 -23.69
C SER A 196 -3.50 4.80 -24.78
N LYS A 197 -3.26 3.83 -25.67
CA LYS A 197 -2.38 3.98 -26.84
C LYS A 197 -2.90 5.00 -27.85
N GLU A 198 -4.19 5.35 -27.77
CA GLU A 198 -4.82 6.39 -28.59
C GLU A 198 -4.48 7.80 -28.13
N LEU A 199 -3.96 7.95 -26.90
CA LEU A 199 -3.56 9.24 -26.35
C LEU A 199 -2.04 9.43 -26.47
N PRO A 200 -1.58 10.67 -26.73
CA PRO A 200 -0.15 10.98 -26.69
C PRO A 200 0.46 10.60 -25.34
N PRO A 201 1.68 10.04 -25.28
CA PRO A 201 2.35 9.73 -24.03
C PRO A 201 2.44 10.95 -23.11
N ILE A 202 2.24 10.76 -21.81
CA ILE A 202 2.44 11.82 -20.83
C ILE A 202 3.93 11.97 -20.50
N SER A 203 4.49 13.15 -20.80
CA SER A 203 5.88 13.45 -20.46
C SER A 203 6.06 13.56 -18.94
N PHE A 204 7.31 13.43 -18.47
CA PHE A 204 7.58 13.57 -17.05
C PHE A 204 7.29 14.99 -16.56
N ASN A 205 7.76 16.02 -17.28
CA ASN A 205 7.53 17.43 -16.93
C ASN A 205 6.04 17.76 -16.84
N GLU A 206 5.24 17.25 -17.78
CA GLU A 206 3.79 17.42 -17.73
C GLU A 206 3.18 16.76 -16.49
N ALA A 207 3.56 15.51 -16.19
CA ALA A 207 3.09 14.82 -14.99
C ALA A 207 3.51 15.53 -13.70
N PHE A 208 4.73 16.06 -13.65
CA PHE A 208 5.23 16.86 -12.53
C PHE A 208 4.39 18.13 -12.31
N GLU A 209 4.13 18.91 -13.36
CA GLU A 209 3.30 20.12 -13.24
C GLU A 209 1.89 19.80 -12.78
N LEU A 210 1.26 18.79 -13.38
CA LEU A 210 -0.06 18.33 -12.99
C LEU A 210 -0.08 17.87 -11.52
N PHE A 211 0.92 17.12 -11.06
CA PHE A 211 1.03 16.66 -9.68
C PHE A 211 1.17 17.82 -8.68
N CYS A 212 2.08 18.76 -8.95
CA CYS A 212 2.29 19.95 -8.11
C CYS A 212 1.03 20.82 -8.01
N ASN A 213 0.24 20.89 -9.07
CA ASN A 213 -1.05 21.59 -9.09
C ASN A 213 -2.20 20.76 -8.48
N GLY A 214 -1.91 19.56 -7.96
CA GLY A 214 -2.88 18.65 -7.35
C GLY A 214 -3.73 17.85 -8.34
N VAL A 215 -3.50 18.03 -9.65
CA VAL A 215 -4.28 17.41 -10.75
C VAL A 215 -3.71 16.03 -11.08
N SER A 216 -4.18 15.00 -10.37
CA SER A 216 -3.91 13.60 -10.70
C SER A 216 -5.01 12.73 -10.10
N GLU A 217 -5.23 11.51 -10.62
CA GLU A 217 -6.27 10.62 -10.07
C GLU A 217 -6.08 10.40 -8.55
N TYR A 218 -7.13 10.57 -7.75
CA TYR A 218 -7.14 10.64 -6.27
C TYR A 218 -6.43 11.85 -5.64
N GLY A 219 -5.93 12.79 -6.43
CA GLY A 219 -5.28 14.03 -5.97
C GLY A 219 -6.27 15.12 -5.59
N PRO A 220 -5.85 16.17 -4.86
CA PRO A 220 -4.45 16.51 -4.56
C PRO A 220 -3.78 15.58 -3.53
N PHE A 221 -2.49 15.29 -3.74
CA PHE A 221 -1.73 14.35 -2.89
C PHE A 221 -1.71 14.78 -1.42
N TRP A 222 -1.39 16.04 -1.16
CA TRP A 222 -1.22 16.54 0.20
C TRP A 222 -2.54 16.56 0.97
N ASP A 223 -3.63 16.99 0.34
CA ASP A 223 -4.97 16.95 0.93
C ASP A 223 -5.41 15.51 1.25
N HIS A 224 -5.06 14.55 0.39
CA HIS A 224 -5.32 13.13 0.62
C HIS A 224 -4.58 12.60 1.86
N VAL A 225 -3.29 12.87 1.97
CA VAL A 225 -2.46 12.47 3.13
C VAL A 225 -2.94 13.18 4.40
N LEU A 226 -3.19 14.48 4.32
CA LEU A 226 -3.60 15.31 5.45
C LEU A 226 -4.95 14.86 6.03
N GLY A 227 -5.90 14.47 5.18
CA GLY A 227 -7.20 13.98 5.62
C GLY A 227 -7.10 12.73 6.49
N TYR A 228 -6.29 11.74 6.07
CA TYR A 228 -6.06 10.54 6.88
C TYR A 228 -5.22 10.80 8.12
N TRP A 229 -4.24 11.71 8.04
CA TRP A 229 -3.44 12.09 9.21
C TRP A 229 -4.29 12.75 10.29
N LYS A 230 -5.13 13.74 9.94
CA LYS A 230 -6.03 14.40 10.91
C LYS A 230 -6.98 13.38 11.54
N ALA A 231 -7.60 12.54 10.72
CA ALA A 231 -8.49 11.50 11.21
C ALA A 231 -7.77 10.48 12.12
N SER A 232 -6.49 10.18 11.89
CA SER A 232 -5.71 9.31 12.78
C SER A 232 -5.33 9.97 14.11
N GLN A 233 -5.21 11.30 14.16
CA GLN A 233 -5.03 12.01 15.43
C GLN A 233 -6.33 12.04 16.25
N GLU A 234 -7.48 12.14 15.58
CA GLU A 234 -8.80 12.17 16.22
C GLU A 234 -9.26 10.78 16.68
N SER A 235 -8.91 9.71 15.96
CA SER A 235 -9.34 8.34 16.26
C SER A 235 -8.20 7.32 16.01
N PRO A 236 -7.11 7.35 16.82
CA PRO A 236 -5.95 6.47 16.64
C PRO A 236 -6.28 4.97 16.79
N GLU A 237 -7.37 4.63 17.48
CA GLU A 237 -7.90 3.27 17.59
C GLU A 237 -8.57 2.77 16.29
N LYS A 238 -8.96 3.68 15.40
CA LYS A 238 -9.58 3.39 14.11
C LYS A 238 -8.68 3.61 12.93
N ILE A 239 -7.63 4.42 13.03
CA ILE A 239 -6.74 4.69 11.91
C ILE A 239 -5.28 4.56 12.33
N LEU A 240 -4.62 3.53 11.81
CA LEU A 240 -3.18 3.37 11.89
C LEU A 240 -2.52 4.08 10.71
N PHE A 241 -1.75 5.13 10.99
CA PHE A 241 -0.97 5.85 10.00
C PHE A 241 0.47 5.33 9.96
N LEU A 242 0.91 4.84 8.80
CA LEU A 242 2.23 4.27 8.53
C LEU A 242 2.96 5.09 7.46
N LYS A 243 4.30 5.09 7.52
CA LYS A 243 5.14 5.54 6.41
C LYS A 243 5.79 4.37 5.70
N TYR A 244 5.78 4.40 4.38
CA TYR A 244 6.51 3.44 3.56
C TYR A 244 8.01 3.40 3.90
N GLU A 245 8.61 4.56 4.20
CA GLU A 245 10.03 4.69 4.54
C GLU A 245 10.35 4.02 5.89
N ASP A 246 9.50 4.21 6.90
CA ASP A 246 9.65 3.57 8.21
C ASP A 246 9.47 2.05 8.09
N MET A 247 8.48 1.60 7.32
CA MET A 247 8.29 0.18 6.98
C MET A 247 9.52 -0.42 6.30
N LYS A 248 10.21 0.33 5.42
CA LYS A 248 11.44 -0.14 4.75
C LYS A 248 12.65 -0.15 5.69
N ARG A 249 12.71 0.76 6.65
CA ARG A 249 13.81 0.87 7.62
C ARG A 249 13.71 -0.21 8.70
N GLU A 250 12.51 -0.40 9.26
CA GLU A 250 12.27 -1.29 10.41
C GLU A 250 11.03 -2.18 10.17
N PRO A 251 11.08 -3.09 9.16
CA PRO A 251 9.90 -3.84 8.73
C PRO A 251 9.28 -4.71 9.82
N THR A 252 10.08 -5.32 10.69
CA THR A 252 9.57 -6.18 11.78
C THR A 252 8.86 -5.37 12.86
N VAL A 253 9.37 -4.17 13.20
CA VAL A 253 8.77 -3.26 14.18
C VAL A 253 7.41 -2.78 13.68
N GLU A 254 7.35 -2.26 12.47
CA GLU A 254 6.10 -1.76 11.89
C GLU A 254 5.10 -2.90 11.61
N LEU A 255 5.56 -4.11 11.28
CA LEU A 255 4.68 -5.27 11.14
C LEU A 255 4.04 -5.69 12.46
N LYS A 256 4.77 -5.65 13.59
CA LYS A 256 4.21 -5.92 14.91
C LYS A 256 3.14 -4.88 15.29
N LYS A 257 3.41 -3.60 15.02
CA LYS A 257 2.45 -2.51 15.20
C LYS A 257 1.18 -2.71 14.36
N LEU A 258 1.35 -3.08 13.09
CA LEU A 258 0.25 -3.41 12.17
C LEU A 258 -0.58 -4.59 12.70
N ALA A 259 0.07 -5.68 13.14
CA ALA A 259 -0.59 -6.86 13.66
C ALA A 259 -1.43 -6.56 14.92
N ALA A 260 -0.88 -5.76 15.84
CA ALA A 260 -1.59 -5.33 17.03
C ALA A 260 -2.83 -4.49 16.70
N PHE A 261 -2.71 -3.53 15.77
CA PHE A 261 -3.83 -2.68 15.34
C PHE A 261 -4.97 -3.48 14.68
N MET A 262 -4.61 -4.48 13.86
CA MET A 262 -5.57 -5.40 13.22
C MET A 262 -6.22 -6.38 14.22
N GLY A 263 -5.87 -6.33 15.51
CA GLY A 263 -6.44 -7.19 16.54
C GLY A 263 -5.84 -8.60 16.59
N THR A 264 -4.68 -8.80 15.94
CA THR A 264 -3.98 -10.09 15.90
C THR A 264 -2.50 -9.92 16.27
N PRO A 265 -2.17 -9.36 17.46
CA PRO A 265 -0.78 -9.15 17.88
C PRO A 265 -0.01 -10.47 17.86
N PHE A 266 1.29 -10.40 17.64
CA PHE A 266 2.15 -11.57 17.74
C PHE A 266 2.33 -11.96 19.21
N THR A 267 2.33 -13.26 19.49
CA THR A 267 2.69 -13.75 20.84
C THR A 267 4.21 -13.78 21.00
N GLU A 268 4.70 -13.76 22.25
CA GLU A 268 6.13 -13.95 22.50
C GLU A 268 6.68 -15.24 21.87
N GLU A 269 5.87 -16.29 21.80
CA GLU A 269 6.26 -17.56 21.19
C GLU A 269 6.38 -17.43 19.66
N GLU A 270 5.44 -16.74 19.00
CA GLU A 270 5.53 -16.43 17.57
C GLU A 270 6.79 -15.60 17.25
N GLU A 271 7.11 -14.63 18.11
CA GLU A 271 8.33 -13.83 17.97
C GLU A 271 9.61 -14.67 18.18
N LYS A 272 9.66 -15.49 19.24
CA LYS A 272 10.80 -16.39 19.50
C LYS A 272 11.01 -17.41 18.39
N LYS A 273 9.93 -17.83 17.71
CA LYS A 273 9.96 -18.75 16.55
C LYS A 273 10.30 -18.06 15.22
N GLY A 274 10.45 -16.74 15.20
CA GLY A 274 10.81 -15.99 13.99
C GLY A 274 9.65 -15.81 13.00
N VAL A 275 8.39 -15.90 13.44
CA VAL A 275 7.22 -15.79 12.56
C VAL A 275 7.14 -14.41 11.91
N VAL A 276 7.56 -13.36 12.63
CA VAL A 276 7.56 -11.98 12.13
C VAL A 276 8.55 -11.85 10.96
N GLU A 277 9.76 -12.39 11.13
CA GLU A 277 10.82 -12.38 10.13
C GLU A 277 10.42 -13.18 8.88
N GLU A 278 9.76 -14.33 9.05
CA GLU A 278 9.28 -15.15 7.93
C GLU A 278 8.17 -14.44 7.15
N ILE A 279 7.24 -13.73 7.79
CA ILE A 279 6.24 -12.91 7.09
C ILE A 279 6.92 -11.76 6.32
N VAL A 280 7.87 -11.06 6.94
CA VAL A 280 8.63 -9.97 6.29
C VAL A 280 9.38 -10.50 5.06
N LYS A 281 10.03 -11.66 5.18
CA LYS A 281 10.76 -12.32 4.11
C LYS A 281 9.84 -12.75 2.97
N LEU A 282 8.73 -13.43 3.30
CA LEU A 282 7.70 -13.85 2.33
C LEU A 282 7.16 -12.65 1.55
N CYS A 283 6.89 -11.54 2.25
CA CYS A 283 6.30 -10.34 1.66
C CYS A 283 7.34 -9.35 1.11
N SER A 284 8.64 -9.67 1.16
CA SER A 284 9.70 -8.77 0.70
C SER A 284 9.56 -8.45 -0.78
N PHE A 285 10.07 -7.29 -1.20
CA PHE A 285 10.07 -6.92 -2.62
C PHE A 285 10.85 -7.94 -3.43
N GLU A 286 12.01 -8.36 -2.93
CA GLU A 286 12.92 -9.32 -3.55
C GLU A 286 12.23 -10.67 -3.73
N ASN A 287 11.50 -11.17 -2.72
CA ASN A 287 10.76 -12.42 -2.88
C ASN A 287 9.59 -12.25 -3.86
N LEU A 288 8.67 -11.31 -3.60
CA LEU A 288 7.44 -11.17 -4.36
C LEU A 288 7.69 -10.85 -5.84
N SER A 289 8.62 -9.94 -6.15
CA SER A 289 8.92 -9.58 -7.55
C SER A 289 9.59 -10.71 -8.35
N ASN A 290 10.20 -11.70 -7.66
CA ASN A 290 10.85 -12.84 -8.29
C ASN A 290 9.97 -14.10 -8.38
N LEU A 291 8.72 -14.05 -7.92
CA LEU A 291 7.76 -15.13 -8.13
C LEU A 291 7.30 -15.17 -9.59
N GLU A 292 7.14 -16.36 -10.17
CA GLU A 292 6.70 -16.53 -11.56
C GLU A 292 5.35 -15.85 -11.84
N VAL A 293 4.42 -15.91 -10.87
CA VAL A 293 3.13 -15.22 -10.92
C VAL A 293 3.26 -13.69 -11.14
N ASN A 294 4.39 -13.10 -10.75
CA ASN A 294 4.66 -11.67 -10.83
C ASN A 294 5.68 -11.30 -11.93
N LYS A 295 6.18 -12.26 -12.73
CA LYS A 295 7.10 -12.00 -13.86
C LYS A 295 6.40 -11.91 -15.22
N GLY A 296 5.23 -12.54 -15.37
CA GLY A 296 4.39 -12.45 -16.57
C GLY A 296 3.46 -13.66 -16.70
N GLY A 297 2.29 -13.48 -17.32
CA GLY A 297 1.34 -14.57 -17.60
C GLY A 297 0.59 -15.16 -16.38
N GLY A 298 1.02 -14.90 -15.15
CA GLY A 298 0.44 -15.45 -13.92
C GLY A 298 -0.72 -14.68 -13.29
N GLY A 299 -1.42 -13.83 -14.06
CA GLY A 299 -2.59 -13.10 -13.58
C GLY A 299 -2.39 -11.59 -13.42
N GLY A 300 -3.44 -10.92 -12.94
CA GLY A 300 -3.47 -9.47 -12.84
C GLY A 300 -4.73 -8.95 -12.15
N GLN A 301 -4.70 -7.67 -11.79
CA GLN A 301 -5.84 -6.99 -11.19
C GLN A 301 -6.75 -6.42 -12.28
N LYS A 302 -8.03 -6.78 -12.24
CA LYS A 302 -9.06 -6.14 -13.07
C LYS A 302 -9.45 -4.81 -12.43
N PHE A 303 -9.30 -3.73 -13.19
CA PHE A 303 -9.79 -2.41 -12.81
C PHE A 303 -11.14 -2.13 -13.44
N THR A 304 -11.36 -2.60 -14.68
CA THR A 304 -12.67 -2.60 -15.34
C THR A 304 -12.81 -3.85 -16.19
N ALA A 305 -14.00 -4.09 -16.76
CA ALA A 305 -14.21 -5.17 -17.74
C ALA A 305 -13.22 -5.12 -18.93
N LYS A 306 -12.67 -3.94 -19.23
CA LYS A 306 -11.76 -3.70 -20.37
C LYS A 306 -10.31 -3.43 -19.95
N VAL A 307 -10.02 -3.27 -18.65
CA VAL A 307 -8.69 -2.89 -18.16
C VAL A 307 -8.22 -3.90 -17.12
N VAL A 308 -7.23 -4.70 -17.52
CA VAL A 308 -6.51 -5.64 -16.66
C VAL A 308 -5.07 -5.20 -16.56
N VAL A 309 -4.56 -5.15 -15.33
CA VAL A 309 -3.16 -4.82 -15.06
C VAL A 309 -2.45 -6.07 -14.59
N GLU A 310 -1.52 -6.56 -15.40
CA GLU A 310 -0.70 -7.72 -15.06
C GLU A 310 0.09 -7.49 -13.75
N ASN A 311 0.27 -8.57 -12.99
CA ASN A 311 0.95 -8.51 -11.69
C ASN A 311 2.35 -7.88 -11.76
N ARG A 312 3.10 -8.13 -12.83
CA ARG A 312 4.44 -7.55 -13.04
C ARG A 312 4.46 -6.03 -12.99
N GLU A 313 3.36 -5.37 -13.35
CA GLU A 313 3.29 -3.92 -13.44
C GLU A 313 3.23 -3.23 -12.07
N PHE A 314 3.00 -3.99 -11.00
CA PHE A 314 3.03 -3.50 -9.63
C PHE A 314 4.45 -3.48 -9.03
N PHE A 315 5.42 -4.16 -9.64
CA PHE A 315 6.81 -4.24 -9.18
C PHE A 315 7.72 -3.42 -10.10
N ARG A 316 8.56 -2.55 -9.51
CA ARG A 316 9.47 -1.69 -10.28
C ARG A 316 10.88 -1.66 -9.69
N LYS A 317 11.02 -1.05 -8.51
CA LYS A 317 12.31 -0.93 -7.81
C LYS A 317 12.24 -1.22 -6.32
N GLY A 318 11.12 -0.93 -5.65
CA GLY A 318 10.98 -1.19 -4.21
C GLY A 318 11.89 -0.36 -3.29
N LYS A 319 12.51 0.71 -3.81
CA LYS A 319 13.49 1.56 -3.11
C LYS A 319 12.88 2.88 -2.64
N VAL A 320 13.47 3.44 -1.59
CA VAL A 320 13.29 4.82 -1.12
C VAL A 320 14.36 5.70 -1.78
N GLY A 321 14.00 6.92 -2.18
CA GLY A 321 14.94 7.90 -2.75
C GLY A 321 15.20 7.73 -4.25
N ASP A 322 14.37 6.96 -4.96
CA ASP A 322 14.55 6.77 -6.40
C ASP A 322 14.31 8.07 -7.19
N TRP A 323 13.61 9.04 -6.57
CA TRP A 323 13.36 10.37 -7.10
C TRP A 323 14.64 11.15 -7.47
N GLU A 324 15.77 10.89 -6.83
CA GLU A 324 17.07 11.55 -7.13
C GLU A 324 17.52 11.28 -8.57
N ASN A 325 17.08 10.18 -9.18
CA ASN A 325 17.41 9.83 -10.56
C ASN A 325 16.55 10.58 -11.62
N TYR A 326 15.57 11.38 -11.19
CA TYR A 326 14.57 11.99 -12.08
C TYR A 326 14.34 13.48 -11.82
N LEU A 327 14.38 13.91 -10.57
CA LEU A 327 14.10 15.29 -10.19
C LEU A 327 15.37 16.12 -10.27
N THR A 328 15.26 17.31 -10.86
CA THR A 328 16.25 18.37 -10.66
C THR A 328 16.11 18.95 -9.25
N GLU A 329 17.13 19.67 -8.79
CA GLU A 329 17.10 20.37 -7.50
C GLU A 329 15.92 21.36 -7.41
N GLU A 330 15.60 22.06 -8.50
CA GLU A 330 14.44 22.96 -8.58
C GLU A 330 13.11 22.20 -8.38
N MET A 331 12.94 21.06 -9.06
CA MET A 331 11.73 20.25 -8.97
C MET A 331 11.55 19.68 -7.55
N LYS A 332 12.65 19.18 -6.96
CA LYS A 332 12.70 18.74 -5.55
C LYS A 332 12.26 19.87 -4.63
N ASN A 333 12.90 21.04 -4.72
CA ASN A 333 12.62 22.17 -3.82
C ASN A 333 11.19 22.70 -3.95
N ARG A 334 10.61 22.65 -5.15
CA ARG A 334 9.18 22.98 -5.34
C ARG A 334 8.27 21.99 -4.61
N ILE A 335 8.51 20.68 -4.73
CA ILE A 335 7.73 19.67 -4.01
C ILE A 335 7.90 19.83 -2.50
N ASP A 336 9.12 20.04 -2.02
CA ASP A 336 9.39 20.24 -0.60
C ASP A 336 8.67 21.50 -0.09
N THR A 337 8.71 22.61 -0.85
CA THR A 337 8.00 23.85 -0.51
C THR A 337 6.49 23.65 -0.45
N ILE A 338 5.89 22.95 -1.42
CA ILE A 338 4.45 22.62 -1.38
C ILE A 338 4.13 21.76 -0.16
N THR A 339 4.98 20.76 0.12
CA THR A 339 4.81 19.85 1.25
C THR A 339 4.82 20.60 2.57
N ILE A 340 5.84 21.41 2.80
CA ILE A 340 5.94 22.27 3.98
C ILE A 340 4.70 23.16 4.06
N ASN A 341 4.36 23.89 3.00
CA ASN A 341 3.20 24.80 2.99
C ASN A 341 1.86 24.11 3.29
N ARG A 342 1.63 22.91 2.76
CA ARG A 342 0.37 22.17 2.93
C ARG A 342 0.27 21.44 4.26
N LEU A 343 1.41 21.13 4.89
CA LEU A 343 1.48 20.41 6.15
C LEU A 343 1.84 21.33 7.34
N LYS A 344 1.98 22.65 7.10
CA LYS A 344 2.28 23.69 8.11
C LYS A 344 1.29 23.75 9.28
N ASP A 345 0.02 23.41 9.04
CA ASP A 345 -1.02 23.40 10.08
C ASP A 345 -0.94 22.14 10.98
N LEU A 346 0.01 21.26 10.72
CA LEU A 346 0.31 20.16 11.60
C LEU A 346 1.23 20.64 12.72
N THR A 347 1.02 20.12 13.94
CA THR A 347 1.84 20.50 15.11
C THR A 347 3.33 20.35 14.81
N GLN A 348 4.21 21.07 15.51
CA GLN A 348 5.66 21.05 15.25
C GLN A 348 6.27 19.63 15.32
N ASN A 349 5.70 18.74 16.14
CA ASN A 349 6.04 17.30 16.19
C ASN A 349 5.70 16.55 14.89
N THR A 350 4.71 17.02 14.15
CA THR A 350 4.28 16.45 12.88
C THR A 350 5.14 16.91 11.71
N LEU A 351 5.65 18.15 11.72
CA LEU A 351 6.66 18.56 10.73
C LEU A 351 7.91 17.68 10.86
N LEU A 352 8.37 17.41 12.09
CA LEU A 352 9.45 16.44 12.36
C LEU A 352 9.12 15.02 11.87
N TYR A 353 7.85 14.61 11.87
CA TYR A 353 7.44 13.31 11.31
C TYR A 353 7.69 13.26 9.80
N PHE A 354 7.44 14.35 9.05
CA PHE A 354 7.69 14.41 7.60
C PHE A 354 9.13 14.83 7.23
N GLU A 355 9.83 15.56 8.08
CA GLU A 355 11.20 16.04 7.86
C GLU A 355 12.27 14.97 8.15
N ASN A 356 11.99 14.01 9.05
CA ASN A 356 12.91 12.90 9.37
C ASN A 356 12.88 11.76 8.33
N ILE A 357 12.79 12.07 7.04
CA ILE A 357 13.11 11.11 5.98
C ILE A 357 14.64 11.15 5.83
N PRO A 358 15.40 10.15 6.32
CA PRO A 358 16.83 10.16 6.12
C PRO A 358 17.12 10.14 4.62
N ASN A 359 17.89 11.13 4.15
CA ASN A 359 18.55 11.08 2.85
C ASN A 359 19.47 9.85 2.88
N ASN A 360 19.02 8.76 2.27
CA ASN A 360 19.73 7.50 2.07
C ASN A 360 19.98 6.62 3.32
N PRO A 361 19.25 5.49 3.50
CA PRO A 361 19.56 4.49 4.52
C PRO A 361 20.58 3.42 4.05
N TYR A 362 21.10 3.47 2.83
CA TYR A 362 21.99 2.44 2.29
C TYR A 362 23.44 2.92 2.17
N PRO A 363 24.42 2.26 2.83
CA PRO A 363 25.82 2.43 2.45
C PRO A 363 26.02 1.97 1.00
N PRO A 364 26.97 2.55 0.25
CA PRO A 364 27.24 2.16 -1.13
C PRO A 364 27.55 0.66 -1.20
N ASN A 365 26.91 -0.04 -2.14
CA ASN A 365 27.17 -1.46 -2.38
C ASN A 365 28.68 -1.67 -2.63
N PRO A 366 29.30 -2.70 -2.04
CA PRO A 366 30.66 -3.08 -2.42
C PRO A 366 30.68 -3.46 -3.91
N PRO A 367 31.76 -3.15 -4.64
CA PRO A 367 31.84 -3.43 -6.06
C PRO A 367 31.66 -4.92 -6.33
N THR A 368 30.72 -5.26 -7.21
CA THR A 368 30.50 -6.61 -7.71
C THR A 368 31.79 -7.16 -8.35
N PRO A 369 32.25 -8.38 -8.00
CA PRO A 369 33.39 -8.99 -8.66
C PRO A 369 33.02 -9.28 -10.12
N THR A 370 33.73 -8.65 -11.05
CA THR A 370 33.67 -8.97 -12.48
C THR A 370 34.03 -10.45 -12.69
N SER A 371 33.14 -11.20 -13.34
CA SER A 371 33.37 -12.58 -13.76
C SER A 371 34.59 -12.66 -14.69
N ARG A 372 35.65 -13.37 -14.27
CA ARG A 372 36.68 -13.86 -15.21
C ARG A 372 36.35 -15.29 -15.59
N HIS A 373 36.27 -15.53 -16.89
CA HIS A 373 36.22 -16.86 -17.50
C HIS A 373 37.48 -17.68 -17.17
N PRO A 374 37.37 -19.02 -17.13
CA PRO A 374 38.46 -19.91 -16.73
C PRO A 374 39.37 -20.22 -17.93
N ASN A 375 40.69 -20.12 -17.73
CA ASN A 375 41.71 -21.02 -18.31
C ASN A 375 43.11 -20.45 -18.05
N THR A 376 43.84 -21.06 -17.11
CA THR A 376 45.19 -21.66 -17.28
C THR A 376 45.79 -21.95 -15.90
N ALA A 377 46.37 -23.14 -15.79
CA ALA A 377 46.92 -23.69 -14.55
C ALA A 377 48.40 -23.34 -14.34
N MET A 378 48.78 -23.39 -13.04
CA MET A 378 50.12 -23.55 -12.44
C MET A 378 50.97 -22.29 -12.14
N PRO A 379 51.86 -22.32 -11.12
CA PRO A 379 51.77 -22.95 -9.80
C PRO A 379 52.08 -21.98 -8.64
N LEU A 380 51.74 -22.41 -7.41
CA LEU A 380 51.95 -21.73 -6.12
C LEU A 380 53.43 -21.48 -5.78
N PRO A 381 53.73 -20.36 -5.09
CA PRO A 381 54.76 -20.33 -4.06
C PRO A 381 54.18 -20.06 -2.66
N SER A 382 54.67 -20.86 -1.72
CA SER A 382 54.56 -20.71 -0.28
C SER A 382 54.97 -19.32 0.21
N LEU A 383 54.30 -18.79 1.25
CA LEU A 383 54.95 -18.17 2.42
C LEU A 383 53.94 -17.75 3.52
N SER A 384 54.23 -18.27 4.72
CA SER A 384 54.13 -17.69 6.06
C SER A 384 52.84 -16.98 6.55
N ARG A 385 52.23 -17.61 7.57
CA ARG A 385 51.29 -17.02 8.55
C ARG A 385 51.95 -15.90 9.36
N PRO A 386 51.16 -14.89 9.79
CA PRO A 386 51.37 -14.23 11.07
C PRO A 386 50.27 -14.61 12.06
N THR A 387 50.74 -14.95 13.26
CA THR A 387 50.03 -15.13 14.53
C THR A 387 49.33 -13.85 14.95
N LEU A 388 48.04 -13.94 15.35
CA LEU A 388 47.36 -12.89 16.11
C LEU A 388 46.92 -13.47 17.46
N THR A 389 47.42 -12.82 18.49
CA THR A 389 47.31 -13.11 19.91
C THR A 389 45.93 -12.78 20.46
N TYR A 390 45.38 -13.72 21.23
CA TYR A 390 44.18 -13.56 22.05
C TYR A 390 44.52 -12.76 23.31
N HIS A 391 43.83 -11.65 23.59
CA HIS A 391 43.77 -11.06 24.93
C HIS A 391 42.39 -11.30 25.54
N ARG A 392 42.37 -12.18 26.55
CA ARG A 392 41.31 -12.36 27.53
C ARG A 392 41.42 -11.23 28.56
N HIS A 393 40.31 -10.55 28.84
CA HIS A 393 40.10 -9.90 30.14
C HIS A 393 38.81 -10.45 30.75
N HIS A 394 38.97 -10.97 31.95
CA HIS A 394 37.95 -11.46 32.87
C HIS A 394 38.15 -10.66 34.18
N LEU A 395 37.05 -10.54 34.95
CA LEU A 395 36.96 -10.05 36.34
C LEU A 395 36.83 -8.51 36.44
N ASP A 396 35.94 -7.91 37.25
CA ASP A 396 35.20 -8.45 38.40
C ASP A 396 33.92 -7.63 38.70
N ALA A 397 33.06 -8.26 39.49
CA ALA A 397 31.79 -7.77 40.01
C ALA A 397 31.93 -6.74 41.13
N THR A 398 30.94 -5.84 41.29
CA THR A 398 30.51 -5.42 42.64
C THR A 398 29.06 -4.95 42.69
N PHE A 399 28.38 -5.52 43.68
CA PHE A 399 27.06 -5.27 44.26
C PHE A 399 26.67 -3.80 44.48
N PHE A 400 25.36 -3.51 44.36
CA PHE A 400 24.60 -2.87 45.44
C PHE A 400 23.13 -3.30 45.41
N THR A 401 22.69 -3.87 46.52
CA THR A 401 21.31 -4.21 46.88
C THR A 401 20.86 -3.26 48.01
N LEU A 402 19.57 -3.31 48.36
CA LEU A 402 18.85 -2.71 49.51
C LEU A 402 18.18 -1.36 49.17
N HIS A 403 16.93 -1.06 49.55
CA HIS A 403 15.89 -1.82 50.26
C HIS A 403 14.53 -1.16 50.00
N HIS A 404 13.47 -1.97 49.99
CA HIS A 404 12.08 -1.54 50.17
C HIS A 404 11.85 -0.85 51.51
N SER A 405 10.99 0.16 51.53
CA SER A 405 10.04 0.39 52.63
C SER A 405 8.76 1.06 52.14
N SER A 406 7.68 0.32 52.34
CA SER A 406 6.27 0.69 52.25
C SER A 406 5.87 1.59 53.42
N THR A 407 5.00 2.57 53.19
CA THR A 407 4.03 3.05 54.19
C THR A 407 2.70 3.36 53.55
N SER A 408 1.67 2.78 54.16
CA SER A 408 0.26 2.87 53.87
C SER A 408 -0.42 4.00 54.66
N THR A 409 -1.50 4.53 54.06
CA THR A 409 -2.79 4.90 54.68
C THR A 409 -2.86 5.86 55.87
N ASN A 410 -3.57 7.00 55.65
CA ASN A 410 -4.68 7.60 56.42
C ASN A 410 -4.65 9.13 56.22
N THR A 411 -5.71 9.93 56.12
CA THR A 411 -7.18 9.81 56.27
C THR A 411 -7.72 11.20 55.89
N HIS A 412 -8.81 11.28 55.11
CA HIS A 412 -10.05 11.98 55.47
C HIS A 412 -11.06 11.94 54.32
#